data_AF-A0A3E1DAB6-F1
#
_entry.id   AF-A0A3E1DAB6-F1
#
_cell.length_a   1.000
_cell.length_b   1.000
_cell.length_c   1.000
_cell.angle_alpha   90.00
_cell.angle_beta   90.00
_cell.angle_gamma   90.00
#
_symmetry.space_group_name_H-M   'P 1'
#
loop_
_entity.id
_entity.type
_entity.pdbx_description
1 polymer ?
#
loop_
_entity_poly.entity_id
_entity_poly.type
_entity_poly.pdbx_seq_one_letter_code
_entity_poly.pdbx_strand_id
1 'polypeptide(L)'
;MLVNSIKIYHPYGTIGFLPWQSAQYNTIGYGESPLANQLFDSAKQIKTFTEGTDENSSDVIAIREHIRTSSRAVILGFAFHELNMDLLCPNSSWLVDKEKSYGKTIIFSTAHGISNHNIQAIKRRLSNDFFAKHENIYIDGMTCNELFDEYSHSLRFA
;
A
#
# COMPACT_ATOMS: atom_id res chain seq x y z
N MET A 1 3.82 6.21 -21.54
CA MET A 1 3.57 4.89 -20.94
C MET A 1 2.69 5.10 -19.70
N LEU A 2 1.60 4.34 -19.52
CA LEU A 2 0.60 4.53 -18.46
C LEU A 2 1.20 4.52 -17.04
N VAL A 3 2.30 3.79 -16.84
CA VAL A 3 2.96 3.59 -15.54
C VAL A 3 3.66 4.86 -15.02
N ASN A 4 4.03 5.82 -15.89
CA ASN A 4 4.71 7.05 -15.46
C ASN A 4 3.81 7.99 -14.64
N SER A 5 2.48 7.82 -14.71
CA SER A 5 1.52 8.62 -13.95
C SER A 5 1.24 8.05 -12.55
N ILE A 6 1.75 6.86 -12.25
CA ILE A 6 1.56 6.21 -10.94
C ILE A 6 2.60 6.76 -9.97
N LYS A 7 2.13 7.32 -8.87
CA LYS A 7 2.99 7.72 -7.76
C LYS A 7 3.25 6.51 -6.86
N ILE A 8 4.50 6.10 -6.76
CA ILE A 8 4.94 4.97 -5.95
C ILE A 8 5.66 5.51 -4.73
N TYR A 9 5.26 5.04 -3.55
CA TYR A 9 5.92 5.36 -2.29
C TYR A 9 6.67 4.15 -1.77
N HIS A 10 7.82 4.39 -1.15
CA HIS A 10 8.73 3.36 -0.65
C HIS A 10 9.02 3.59 0.84
N PRO A 11 8.08 3.24 1.76
CA PRO A 11 8.27 3.48 3.19
C PRO A 11 9.55 2.87 3.74
N TYR A 12 9.91 1.68 3.25
CA TYR A 12 11.12 0.95 3.63
C TYR A 12 12.31 1.22 2.70
N GLY A 13 12.24 2.31 1.92
CA GLY A 13 13.26 2.63 0.94
C GLY A 13 13.19 1.76 -0.31
N THR A 14 14.17 1.93 -1.19
CA THR A 14 14.21 1.31 -2.51
C THR A 14 15.54 0.62 -2.74
N ILE A 15 15.55 -0.40 -3.61
CA ILE A 15 16.79 -1.05 -4.07
C ILE A 15 17.30 -0.47 -5.38
N GLY A 16 16.55 0.44 -6.00
CA GLY A 16 16.89 1.10 -7.25
C GLY A 16 15.67 1.71 -7.93
N PHE A 17 15.90 2.42 -9.01
CA PHE A 17 14.83 3.00 -9.81
C PHE A 17 14.41 2.03 -10.91
N LEU A 18 13.13 2.06 -11.26
CA LEU A 18 12.64 1.32 -12.41
C LEU A 18 13.30 1.93 -13.68
N PRO A 19 13.57 1.13 -14.73
CA PRO A 19 14.30 1.60 -15.90
C PRO A 19 13.72 2.86 -16.56
N TRP A 20 12.42 3.11 -16.39
CA TRP A 20 11.71 4.28 -16.93
C TRP A 20 11.68 5.49 -15.98
N GLN A 21 12.09 5.35 -14.72
CA GLN A 21 12.06 6.42 -13.72
C GLN A 21 13.33 7.27 -13.74
N SER A 22 14.46 6.73 -14.21
CA SER A 22 15.68 7.50 -14.39
C SER A 22 16.65 6.80 -15.33
N ALA A 23 17.04 7.51 -16.39
CA ALA A 23 18.10 7.07 -17.30
C ALA A 23 19.51 7.22 -16.70
N GLN A 24 19.63 7.82 -15.50
CA GLN A 24 20.89 8.31 -14.96
C GLN A 24 21.36 7.54 -13.71
N TYR A 25 20.56 6.62 -13.18
CA TYR A 25 20.92 5.80 -12.01
C TYR A 25 21.41 4.41 -12.41
N ASN A 26 22.26 3.86 -11.55
CA ASN A 26 22.83 2.52 -11.65
C ASN A 26 21.73 1.48 -11.34
N THR A 27 20.86 1.18 -12.31
CA THR A 27 19.77 0.20 -12.16
C THR A 27 20.29 -1.22 -12.35
N ILE A 28 19.82 -2.16 -11.54
CA ILE A 28 20.09 -3.59 -11.71
C ILE A 28 18.88 -4.21 -12.41
N GLY A 29 19.08 -4.83 -13.57
CA GLY A 29 18.03 -5.54 -14.29
C GLY A 29 17.54 -6.78 -13.54
N TYR A 30 16.29 -7.17 -13.77
CA TYR A 30 15.76 -8.40 -13.19
C TYR A 30 16.54 -9.61 -13.71
N GLY A 31 17.07 -10.43 -12.80
CA GLY A 31 17.88 -11.61 -13.13
C GLY A 31 19.35 -11.30 -13.46
N GLU A 32 19.78 -10.05 -13.38
CA GLU A 32 21.19 -9.69 -13.57
C GLU A 32 22.03 -9.97 -12.33
N SER A 33 23.33 -10.17 -12.53
CA SER A 33 24.30 -10.29 -11.44
C SER A 33 24.84 -8.90 -11.08
N PRO A 34 24.53 -8.36 -9.89
CA PRO A 34 24.97 -7.03 -9.51
C PRO A 34 26.45 -6.99 -9.18
N LEU A 35 27.09 -5.87 -9.51
CA LEU A 35 28.44 -5.54 -9.08
C LEU A 35 28.46 -5.18 -7.59
N ALA A 36 29.63 -5.32 -6.95
CA ALA A 36 29.78 -5.07 -5.52
C ALA A 36 29.41 -3.62 -5.11
N ASN A 37 29.73 -2.63 -5.95
CA ASN A 37 29.35 -1.23 -5.73
C ASN A 37 27.83 -1.02 -5.86
N GLN A 38 27.18 -1.69 -6.81
CA GLN A 38 25.72 -1.63 -6.98
C GLN A 38 25.01 -2.16 -5.73
N LEU A 39 25.45 -3.30 -5.20
CA LEU A 39 24.91 -3.85 -3.95
C LEU A 39 25.10 -2.88 -2.77
N PHE A 40 26.29 -2.29 -2.65
CA PHE A 40 26.60 -1.35 -1.56
C PHE A 40 25.74 -0.08 -1.64
N ASP A 41 25.53 0.46 -2.83
CA ASP A 41 24.71 1.66 -3.03
C ASP A 41 23.21 1.38 -2.85
N SER A 42 22.72 0.21 -3.29
CA SER A 42 21.34 -0.23 -3.03
C SER A 42 21.09 -0.46 -1.55
N ALA A 43 22.04 -1.05 -0.82
CA ALA A 43 21.89 -1.31 0.62
C ALA A 43 21.68 -0.03 1.43
N LYS A 44 22.32 1.08 1.05
CA LYS A 44 22.14 2.40 1.71
C LYS A 44 20.76 3.02 1.49
N GLN A 45 20.04 2.57 0.47
CA GLN A 45 18.72 3.10 0.10
C GLN A 45 17.58 2.32 0.77
N ILE A 46 17.87 1.16 1.36
CA ILE A 46 16.94 0.40 2.18
C ILE A 46 16.87 1.06 3.55
N LYS A 47 15.67 1.36 4.00
CA LYS A 47 15.42 1.85 5.35
C LYS A 47 15.15 0.67 6.27
N THR A 48 15.79 0.67 7.43
CA THR A 48 15.42 -0.25 8.50
C THR A 48 14.01 0.07 9.00
N PHE A 49 13.39 -0.87 9.71
CA PHE A 49 12.02 -0.71 10.20
C PHE A 49 11.82 0.62 10.95
N THR A 50 12.73 0.94 11.89
CA THR A 50 12.68 2.17 12.69
C THR A 50 12.86 3.45 11.87
N GLU A 51 13.58 3.38 10.75
CA GLU A 51 13.77 4.52 9.84
C GLU A 51 12.60 4.68 8.86
N GLY A 52 11.98 3.57 8.45
CA GLY A 52 10.85 3.55 7.53
C GLY A 52 9.51 3.86 8.18
N THR A 53 9.40 3.72 9.51
CA THR A 53 8.21 4.07 10.29
C THR A 53 8.32 5.43 10.98
N ASP A 54 9.28 6.29 10.59
CA ASP A 54 9.26 7.68 11.06
C ASP A 54 7.97 8.36 10.61
N GLU A 55 7.08 8.60 11.57
CA GLU A 55 5.77 9.19 11.37
C GLU A 55 5.83 10.59 10.77
N ASN A 56 6.97 11.27 10.91
CA ASN A 56 7.22 12.61 10.40
C ASN A 56 7.87 12.60 9.01
N SER A 57 8.19 11.42 8.46
CA SER A 57 8.74 11.35 7.12
C SER A 57 7.72 11.81 6.07
N SER A 58 8.19 12.53 5.06
CA SER A 58 7.34 13.12 4.02
C SER A 58 6.54 12.07 3.24
N ASP A 59 7.11 10.89 3.02
CA ASP A 59 6.43 9.77 2.34
C ASP A 59 5.27 9.24 3.17
N VAL A 60 5.47 9.01 4.47
CA VAL A 60 4.44 8.48 5.37
C VAL A 60 3.28 9.46 5.51
N ILE A 61 3.56 10.76 5.65
CA ILE A 61 2.54 11.82 5.67
C ILE A 61 1.74 11.81 4.36
N ALA A 62 2.40 11.70 3.22
CA ALA A 62 1.73 11.72 1.92
C ALA A 62 0.89 10.46 1.67
N ILE A 63 1.37 9.28 2.09
CA ILE A 63 0.59 8.03 2.04
C ILE A 63 -0.69 8.18 2.86
N ARG A 64 -0.58 8.67 4.09
CA ARG A 64 -1.71 8.86 5.01
C ARG A 64 -2.74 9.82 4.42
N GLU A 65 -2.30 10.91 3.78
CA GLU A 65 -3.21 11.85 3.12
C GLU A 65 -3.92 11.23 1.91
N HIS A 66 -3.21 10.42 1.10
CA HIS A 66 -3.84 9.71 -0.01
C HIS A 66 -4.85 8.67 0.47
N ILE A 67 -4.54 7.91 1.53
CA ILE A 67 -5.49 6.99 2.15
C ILE A 67 -6.71 7.74 2.67
N ARG A 68 -6.49 8.88 3.33
CA ARG A 68 -7.56 9.71 3.90
C ARG A 68 -8.53 10.22 2.85
N THR A 69 -8.02 10.63 1.68
CA THR A 69 -8.79 11.29 0.62
C THR A 69 -9.28 10.33 -0.47
N SER A 70 -8.79 9.10 -0.51
CA SER A 70 -9.17 8.12 -1.52
C SER A 70 -10.65 7.71 -1.41
N SER A 71 -11.34 7.70 -2.55
CA SER A 71 -12.67 7.11 -2.68
C SER A 71 -12.62 5.58 -2.82
N ARG A 72 -11.48 5.04 -3.25
CA ARG A 72 -11.25 3.61 -3.41
C ARG A 72 -9.84 3.25 -2.97
N ALA A 73 -9.71 2.16 -2.24
CA ALA A 73 -8.44 1.56 -1.85
C ALA A 73 -8.38 0.11 -2.33
N VAL A 74 -7.26 -0.27 -2.94
CA VAL A 74 -6.98 -1.65 -3.34
C VAL A 74 -5.76 -2.14 -2.56
N ILE A 75 -5.93 -3.19 -1.77
CA ILE A 75 -4.87 -3.76 -0.93
C ILE A 75 -4.50 -5.13 -1.52
N LEU A 76 -3.33 -5.19 -2.15
CA LEU A 76 -2.82 -6.39 -2.80
C LEU A 76 -1.83 -7.15 -1.90
N GLY A 77 -1.95 -8.47 -1.87
CA GLY A 77 -1.16 -9.35 -1.02
C GLY A 77 -1.89 -9.78 0.25
N PHE A 78 -1.13 -10.15 1.28
CA PHE A 78 -1.64 -10.83 2.49
C PHE A 78 -1.13 -10.19 3.80
N ALA A 79 -0.58 -8.98 3.73
CA ALA A 79 0.20 -8.38 4.81
C ALA A 79 -0.60 -7.38 5.66
N PHE A 80 -1.65 -7.83 6.34
CA PHE A 80 -2.38 -7.07 7.36
C PHE A 80 -1.68 -7.07 8.72
N HIS A 81 -0.35 -7.15 8.73
CA HIS A 81 0.44 -7.10 9.94
C HIS A 81 0.26 -5.76 10.63
N GLU A 82 0.25 -5.78 11.97
CA GLU A 82 -0.04 -4.62 12.80
C GLU A 82 0.83 -3.41 12.45
N LEU A 83 2.13 -3.64 12.29
CA LEU A 83 3.09 -2.59 11.94
C LEU A 83 2.83 -1.94 10.57
N ASN A 84 2.38 -2.72 9.58
CA ASN A 84 2.04 -2.16 8.27
C ASN A 84 0.80 -1.28 8.37
N MET A 85 -0.18 -1.72 9.15
CA MET A 85 -1.42 -0.98 9.34
C MET A 85 -1.18 0.30 10.14
N ASP A 86 -0.31 0.27 11.15
CA ASP A 86 0.04 1.45 11.95
C ASP A 86 0.84 2.47 11.12
N LEU A 87 1.66 2.02 10.17
CA LEU A 87 2.30 2.90 9.19
C LEU A 87 1.26 3.67 8.38
N LEU A 88 0.25 2.96 7.86
CA LEU A 88 -0.81 3.52 7.02
C LEU A 88 -1.82 4.37 7.82
N CYS A 89 -2.06 4.02 9.07
CA CYS A 89 -3.09 4.55 9.97
C CYS A 89 -2.62 4.45 11.46
N PRO A 90 -1.69 5.29 11.96
CA PRO A 90 -1.19 5.33 13.37
C PRO A 90 -2.17 5.89 14.49
N ASN A 91 -3.27 5.22 14.84
CA ASN A 91 -4.31 5.71 15.80
C ASN A 91 -5.23 6.90 15.43
N SER A 92 -6.45 6.88 15.98
CA SER A 92 -7.60 7.75 15.70
C SER A 92 -7.45 9.29 15.92
N SER A 93 -6.26 9.84 16.15
CA SER A 93 -6.07 11.28 16.40
C SER A 93 -5.93 12.14 15.13
N TRP A 94 -5.66 11.57 13.94
CA TRP A 94 -5.67 12.32 12.65
C TRP A 94 -7.09 12.71 12.16
N LEU A 95 -8.11 12.46 12.96
CA LEU A 95 -9.50 12.30 12.49
C LEU A 95 -10.39 13.53 12.58
N VAL A 96 -9.85 14.68 12.94
CA VAL A 96 -10.66 15.87 13.23
C VAL A 96 -11.60 16.24 12.05
N ASP A 97 -11.25 15.86 10.82
CA ASP A 97 -12.06 16.12 9.61
C ASP A 97 -12.75 14.89 8.97
N LYS A 98 -12.51 13.64 9.44
CA LYS A 98 -12.96 12.43 8.73
C LYS A 98 -14.39 11.99 9.06
N GLU A 99 -15.02 12.52 10.11
CA GLU A 99 -16.46 12.30 10.37
C GLU A 99 -17.34 12.67 9.16
N LYS A 100 -16.96 13.70 8.38
CA LYS A 100 -17.70 14.15 7.18
C LYS A 100 -17.54 13.22 5.96
N SER A 101 -16.56 12.32 5.98
CA SER A 101 -16.26 11.39 4.87
C SER A 101 -16.43 9.93 5.26
N TYR A 102 -16.95 9.66 6.47
CA TYR A 102 -17.23 8.31 6.94
C TYR A 102 -18.10 7.54 5.94
N GLY A 103 -17.67 6.34 5.60
CA GLY A 103 -18.43 5.42 4.76
C GLY A 103 -18.39 5.68 3.26
N LYS A 104 -17.56 6.60 2.76
CA LYS A 104 -17.43 6.86 1.31
C LYS A 104 -16.35 6.01 0.62
N THR A 105 -15.34 5.56 1.36
CA THR A 105 -14.25 4.76 0.79
C THR A 105 -14.71 3.32 0.57
N ILE A 106 -14.46 2.79 -0.63
CA ILE A 106 -14.64 1.38 -0.99
C ILE A 106 -13.29 0.68 -0.96
N ILE A 107 -13.20 -0.47 -0.31
CA ILE A 107 -11.96 -1.23 -0.15
C ILE A 107 -12.10 -2.58 -0.84
N PHE A 108 -11.15 -2.90 -1.71
CA PHE A 108 -10.97 -4.22 -2.31
C PHE A 108 -9.65 -4.81 -1.84
N SER A 109 -9.64 -6.07 -1.44
CA SER A 109 -8.41 -6.71 -1.00
C SER A 109 -8.37 -8.21 -1.24
N THR A 110 -7.16 -8.71 -1.47
CA THR A 110 -6.85 -10.13 -1.44
C THR A 110 -6.56 -10.61 -0.02
N ALA A 111 -6.84 -11.89 0.22
CA ALA A 111 -6.55 -12.57 1.47
C ALA A 111 -6.19 -14.04 1.21
N HIS A 112 -5.46 -14.32 0.12
CA HIS A 112 -5.06 -15.67 -0.25
C HIS A 112 -4.41 -16.42 0.93
N GLY A 113 -4.94 -17.60 1.26
CA GLY A 113 -4.46 -18.41 2.38
C GLY A 113 -4.89 -17.95 3.78
N ILE A 114 -5.66 -16.87 3.92
CA ILE A 114 -6.19 -16.40 5.21
C ILE A 114 -7.55 -17.05 5.48
N SER A 115 -7.77 -17.52 6.71
CA SER A 115 -9.05 -18.14 7.09
C SER A 115 -10.20 -17.13 7.11
N ASN A 116 -11.42 -17.60 6.85
CA ASN A 116 -12.64 -16.76 6.92
C ASN A 116 -12.80 -16.06 8.28
N HIS A 117 -12.40 -16.73 9.37
CA HIS A 117 -12.42 -16.13 10.71
C HIS A 117 -11.50 -14.91 10.80
N ASN A 118 -10.27 -15.04 10.30
CA ASN A 118 -9.29 -13.95 10.29
C ASN A 118 -9.71 -12.82 9.34
N ILE A 119 -10.34 -13.15 8.20
CA ILE A 119 -10.91 -12.15 7.29
C ILE A 119 -11.92 -11.25 8.01
N GLN A 120 -12.78 -11.80 8.87
CA GLN A 120 -13.74 -10.98 9.65
C GLN A 120 -13.03 -10.04 10.64
N ALA A 121 -11.96 -10.50 11.28
CA ALA A 121 -11.15 -9.66 12.14
C ALA A 121 -10.47 -8.52 11.35
N ILE A 122 -9.94 -8.83 10.17
CA ILE A 122 -9.35 -7.83 9.26
C ILE A 122 -10.40 -6.83 8.77
N LYS A 123 -11.60 -7.27 8.37
CA LYS A 123 -12.69 -6.37 7.95
C LYS A 123 -13.05 -5.35 9.04
N ARG A 124 -13.14 -5.81 10.29
CA ARG A 124 -13.38 -4.93 11.45
C ARG A 124 -12.25 -3.93 11.67
N ARG A 125 -11.00 -4.37 11.55
CA ARG A 125 -9.85 -3.46 11.61
C ARG A 125 -9.90 -2.41 10.49
N LEU A 126 -10.05 -2.83 9.24
CA LEU A 126 -10.12 -1.91 8.10
C LEU A 126 -11.29 -0.93 8.20
N SER A 127 -12.43 -1.36 8.73
CA SER A 127 -13.57 -0.47 8.97
C SER A 127 -13.20 0.67 9.91
N ASN A 128 -12.42 0.39 10.95
CA ASN A 128 -11.92 1.38 11.90
C ASN A 128 -10.80 2.24 11.29
N ASP A 129 -9.79 1.62 10.68
CA ASP A 129 -8.59 2.30 10.19
C ASP A 129 -8.91 3.22 8.99
N PHE A 130 -9.75 2.76 8.07
CA PHE A 130 -10.10 3.47 6.84
C PHE A 130 -11.39 4.27 6.94
N PHE A 131 -12.16 4.17 8.03
CA PHE A 131 -13.48 4.83 8.17
C PHE A 131 -14.45 4.38 7.08
N ALA A 132 -14.29 3.14 6.62
CA ALA A 132 -15.15 2.51 5.65
C ALA A 132 -16.25 1.72 6.38
N LYS A 133 -17.46 1.74 5.83
CA LYS A 133 -18.53 0.86 6.30
C LYS A 133 -18.19 -0.58 5.95
N HIS A 134 -18.62 -1.52 6.78
CA HIS A 134 -18.44 -2.95 6.52
C HIS A 134 -18.97 -3.39 5.15
N GLU A 135 -20.08 -2.81 4.69
CA GLU A 135 -20.68 -3.06 3.37
C GLU A 135 -19.80 -2.63 2.18
N ASN A 136 -18.83 -1.74 2.42
CA ASN A 136 -17.90 -1.24 1.41
C ASN A 136 -16.54 -1.94 1.46
N ILE A 137 -16.40 -3.04 2.23
CA ILE A 137 -15.14 -3.75 2.42
C ILE A 137 -15.26 -5.17 1.84
N TYR A 138 -14.60 -5.37 0.70
CA TYR A 138 -14.52 -6.61 -0.05
C TYR A 138 -13.14 -7.21 0.18
N ILE A 139 -13.10 -8.40 0.78
CA ILE A 139 -11.87 -9.14 1.08
C ILE A 139 -12.12 -10.60 0.75
N ASP A 140 -11.34 -11.15 -0.17
CA ASP A 140 -11.55 -12.48 -0.70
C ASP A 140 -10.25 -13.28 -0.73
N GLY A 141 -10.35 -14.60 -0.52
CA GLY A 141 -9.23 -15.54 -0.46
C GLY A 141 -8.52 -15.80 -1.79
N MET A 142 -8.52 -14.84 -2.70
CA MET A 142 -7.99 -14.92 -4.06
C MET A 142 -6.61 -14.28 -4.18
N THR A 143 -5.92 -14.59 -5.28
CA THR A 143 -4.64 -13.98 -5.67
C THR A 143 -4.84 -12.56 -6.22
N CYS A 144 -3.75 -11.79 -6.30
CA CYS A 144 -3.80 -10.41 -6.80
C CYS A 144 -4.29 -10.32 -8.25
N ASN A 145 -3.96 -11.32 -9.07
CA ASN A 145 -4.40 -11.35 -10.47
C ASN A 145 -5.93 -11.53 -10.54
N GLU A 146 -6.46 -12.54 -9.83
CA GLU A 146 -7.89 -12.83 -9.78
C GLU A 146 -8.72 -11.64 -9.28
N LEU A 147 -8.18 -10.83 -8.34
CA LEU A 147 -8.85 -9.62 -7.86
C LEU A 147 -9.14 -8.63 -8.99
N PHE A 148 -8.18 -8.43 -9.91
CA PHE A 148 -8.35 -7.49 -11.01
C PHE A 148 -9.33 -8.01 -12.07
N ASP A 149 -9.44 -9.33 -12.23
CA ASP A 149 -10.44 -9.95 -13.11
C ASP A 149 -11.85 -9.82 -12.51
N GLU A 150 -12.01 -10.23 -11.24
CA GLU A 150 -13.27 -10.25 -10.51
C GLU A 150 -13.86 -8.84 -10.38
N TYR A 151 -13.04 -7.86 -9.97
CA TYR A 151 -13.48 -6.48 -9.77
C TYR A 151 -13.18 -5.57 -10.96
N SER A 152 -12.91 -6.13 -12.14
CA SER A 152 -12.56 -5.39 -13.35
C SER A 152 -13.55 -4.29 -13.70
N HIS A 153 -14.85 -4.49 -13.45
CA HIS A 153 -15.87 -3.46 -13.66
C HIS A 153 -15.86 -2.38 -12.56
N SER A 154 -15.76 -2.79 -11.30
CA SER A 154 -15.76 -1.89 -10.13
C SER A 154 -14.51 -1.02 -10.03
N LEU A 155 -13.38 -1.49 -10.57
CA LEU A 155 -12.09 -0.79 -10.57
C LEU A 155 -11.92 0.21 -11.72
N ARG A 156 -12.84 0.27 -12.69
CA ARG A 156 -12.78 1.27 -13.77
C ARG A 156 -12.93 2.68 -13.21
N PHE A 157 -12.05 3.58 -13.64
CA PHE A 157 -12.23 5.02 -13.44
C PHE A 157 -13.27 5.51 -14.46
N ALA A 158 -14.19 6.38 -14.02
CA ALA A 158 -15.13 7.08 -14.89
C ALA A 158 -14.45 8.29 -15.54
#